data_AF-A0A2D8BZZ0-F1
#
_entry.id   AF-A0A2D8BZZ0-F1
#
_cell.length_a   1.000
_cell.length_b   1.000
_cell.length_c   1.000
_cell.angle_alpha   90.00
_cell.angle_beta   90.00
_cell.angle_gamma   90.00
#
_symmetry.space_group_name_H-M   'P 1'
#
loop_
_entity.id
_entity.type
_entity.pdbx_description
1 polymer ?
#
loop_
_entity_poly.entity_id
_entity_poly.type
_entity_poly.pdbx_seq_one_letter_code
_entity_poly.pdbx_strand_id
1 'polypeptide(L)' 'MSRASNLIVKPLKNNRRGRKVNDTPERMIRRFTRKVKKAGILNEVRRRRYYRKPSEVRNERNNRIRREKAKNKNLRSKKN' A
#
# COMPACT_ATOMS: atom_id res chain seq x y z
N MET A 1 11.67 -10.78 4.44
CA MET A 1 11.68 -10.98 2.98
C MET A 1 10.29 -10.64 2.44
N SER A 2 10.14 -9.62 1.60
CA SER A 2 8.82 -9.28 1.06
C SER A 2 8.38 -10.40 0.11
N ARG A 3 7.24 -11.02 0.39
CA ARG A 3 6.55 -11.96 -0.50
C ARG A 3 6.53 -11.35 -1.91
N ALA A 4 7.08 -12.04 -2.90
CA ALA A 4 7.10 -11.58 -4.28
C ALA A 4 5.70 -11.11 -4.67
N SER A 5 5.54 -9.81 -4.88
CA SER A 5 4.23 -9.21 -5.09
C SER A 5 3.89 -9.35 -6.57
N ASN A 6 3.42 -10.53 -6.99
CA ASN A 6 2.92 -10.72 -8.34
C ASN A 6 1.72 -9.78 -8.60
N LEU A 7 1.98 -8.65 -9.26
CA LEU A 7 1.03 -7.58 -9.53
C LEU A 7 0.10 -7.88 -10.71
N ILE A 8 -0.59 -9.02 -10.69
CA ILE A 8 -1.61 -9.35 -11.70
C ILE A 8 -2.90 -8.53 -11.48
N VAL A 9 -3.25 -7.63 -12.40
CA VAL A 9 -4.53 -6.90 -12.36
C VAL A 9 -5.59 -7.76 -13.04
N LYS A 10 -6.44 -8.41 -12.24
CA LYS A 10 -7.55 -9.20 -12.78
C LYS A 10 -8.63 -8.27 -13.38
N PRO A 11 -9.28 -8.68 -14.48
CA PRO A 11 -10.44 -7.96 -15.01
C PRO A 11 -11.58 -7.95 -13.99
N LEU A 12 -12.48 -6.95 -14.10
CA LEU A 12 -13.65 -6.87 -13.24
C LEU A 12 -14.57 -8.06 -13.52
N LYS A 13 -14.93 -8.81 -12.46
CA LYS A 13 -15.99 -9.82 -12.56
C LYS A 13 -17.35 -9.13 -12.70
N ASN A 14 -18.30 -9.83 -13.33
CA ASN A 14 -19.69 -9.38 -13.41
C ASN A 14 -20.23 -9.09 -12.00
N ASN A 15 -21.07 -8.07 -11.89
CA ASN A 15 -21.72 -7.76 -10.62
C ASN A 15 -22.66 -8.91 -10.23
N ARG A 16 -23.02 -9.01 -8.95
CA ARG A 16 -23.92 -10.07 -8.41
C ARG A 16 -25.27 -10.17 -9.13
N ARG A 17 -25.67 -9.14 -9.87
CA ARG A 17 -26.89 -9.07 -10.70
C ARG A 17 -26.67 -9.50 -12.16
N GLY A 18 -25.56 -10.15 -12.50
CA GLY A 18 -25.25 -10.59 -13.87
C GLY A 18 -24.88 -9.48 -14.86
N ARG A 19 -24.98 -8.18 -14.49
CA ARG A 19 -24.61 -7.08 -15.38
C ARG A 19 -23.11 -7.13 -15.72
N LYS A 20 -22.81 -7.24 -17.01
CA LYS A 20 -21.43 -7.16 -17.54
C LYS A 20 -20.84 -5.82 -17.15
N VAL A 21 -19.80 -5.86 -16.32
CA VAL A 21 -19.09 -4.64 -15.93
C VAL A 21 -18.11 -4.34 -17.05
N ASN A 22 -18.42 -3.31 -17.85
CA ASN A 22 -17.52 -2.89 -18.93
C ASN A 22 -16.15 -2.54 -18.31
N ASP A 23 -15.15 -3.31 -18.67
CA ASP A 23 -13.76 -3.07 -18.33
C ASP A 23 -13.23 -2.03 -19.31
N THR A 24 -13.38 -0.75 -18.97
CA THR A 24 -12.74 0.29 -19.77
C THR A 24 -11.24 0.33 -19.47
N PRO A 25 -10.40 0.70 -20.45
CA PRO A 25 -8.96 0.86 -20.24
C PRO A 25 -8.61 1.73 -19.02
N GLU A 26 -9.33 2.82 -18.80
CA GLU A 26 -9.10 3.74 -17.67
C GLU A 26 -9.32 3.06 -16.32
N ARG A 27 -10.34 2.21 -16.22
CA ARG A 27 -10.62 1.46 -14.98
C ARG A 27 -9.53 0.45 -14.70
N MET A 28 -8.98 -0.18 -15.75
CA MET A 28 -7.83 -1.08 -15.62
C MET A 28 -6.58 -0.34 -15.14
N ILE A 29 -6.26 0.82 -15.73
CA ILE A 29 -5.15 1.69 -15.32
C ILE A 29 -5.31 2.13 -13.86
N ARG A 30 -6.52 2.53 -13.44
CA ARG A 30 -6.80 2.89 -12.03
C ARG A 30 -6.64 1.71 -11.07
N ARG A 31 -6.94 0.48 -11.48
CA ARG A 31 -6.69 -0.72 -10.65
C ARG A 31 -5.19 -1.01 -10.57
N PHE A 32 -4.49 -0.94 -11.69
CA PHE A 32 -3.04 -1.13 -11.76
C PHE A 32 -2.30 -0.15 -10.84
N THR A 33 -2.54 1.14 -11.00
CA THR A 33 -1.91 2.19 -10.17
C THR A 33 -2.18 1.99 -8.68
N ARG A 34 -3.41 1.62 -8.30
CA ARG A 34 -3.73 1.25 -6.91
C ARG A 34 -2.96 0.02 -6.44
N LYS A 35 -2.82 -1.01 -7.28
CA LYS A 35 -2.09 -2.24 -6.95
C LYS A 35 -0.59 -1.95 -6.74
N VAL A 36 0.01 -1.14 -7.62
CA VAL A 36 1.41 -0.67 -7.50
C VAL A 36 1.60 0.12 -6.21
N LYS A 37 0.71 1.08 -5.92
CA LYS A 37 0.76 1.87 -4.67
C LYS A 37 0.62 0.98 -3.43
N LYS A 38 -0.30 0.00 -3.47
CA LYS A 38 -0.53 -0.95 -2.36
C LYS A 38 0.67 -1.87 -2.12
N ALA A 39 1.31 -2.35 -3.19
CA ALA A 39 2.53 -3.14 -3.08
C ALA A 39 3.73 -2.32 -2.57
N GLY A 40 3.69 -0.99 -2.69
CA GLY A 40 4.72 -0.11 -2.16
C GLY A 40 6.02 -0.12 -2.97
N ILE A 41 6.00 -0.63 -4.21
CA ILE A 41 7.18 -0.80 -5.07
C ILE A 41 7.92 0.53 -5.26
N LEU A 42 7.19 1.62 -5.53
CA LEU A 42 7.80 2.95 -5.72
C LEU A 42 8.54 3.44 -4.46
N ASN A 43 7.98 3.19 -3.27
CA ASN A 43 8.62 3.54 -2.01
C ASN A 43 9.86 2.69 -1.76
N GLU A 44 9.81 1.42 -2.13
CA GLU A 44 10.93 0.51 -2.02
C GLU A 44 12.09 0.92 -2.93
N VAL A 45 11.81 1.21 -4.21
CA VAL A 45 12.83 1.69 -5.17
C VAL A 45 13.47 2.97 -4.64
N ARG A 46 12.68 3.93 -4.16
CA ARG A 46 13.19 5.18 -3.57
C ARG A 46 14.07 4.92 -2.34
N ARG A 47 13.69 3.97 -1.48
CA ARG A 47 14.46 3.60 -0.28
C ARG A 47 15.77 2.88 -0.61
N ARG A 48 15.79 2.07 -1.68
CA ARG A 48 16.97 1.31 -2.13
C ARG A 48 17.93 2.12 -3.01
N ARG A 49 17.53 3.32 -3.45
CA ARG A 49 18.33 4.18 -4.35
C ARG A 49 19.70 4.55 -3.76
N TYR A 50 19.79 4.74 -2.45
CA TYR A 50 21.03 5.12 -1.77
C TYR A 50 21.25 4.23 -0.54
N TYR A 51 22.53 4.04 -0.19
CA TYR A 51 22.89 3.36 1.06
C TYR A 51 22.33 4.12 2.26
N ARG A 52 21.87 3.37 3.26
CA ARG A 52 21.42 3.90 4.54
C ARG A 52 22.07 3.12 5.65
N LYS A 53 22.57 3.83 6.66
CA LYS A 53 23.21 3.18 7.80
C LYS A 53 22.18 2.32 8.54
N PRO A 54 22.56 1.15 9.08
CA PRO A 54 21.64 0.30 9.84
C PRO A 54 20.94 1.04 10.99
N SER A 55 21.65 1.97 11.64
CA SER A 55 21.10 2.84 12.69
C SER A 55 19.94 3.71 12.20
N GLU A 56 20.06 4.33 11.02
CA GLU A 56 19.00 5.15 10.43
C GLU A 56 17.76 4.33 10.09
N VAL A 57 17.95 3.09 9.62
CA VAL A 57 16.85 2.16 9.33
C VAL A 57 16.12 1.77 10.62
N ARG A 58 16.86 1.49 11.71
CA ARG A 58 16.28 1.20 13.03
C ARG A 58 15.53 2.42 13.59
N ASN A 59 16.11 3.62 13.50
CA ASN A 59 15.49 4.85 13.98
C ASN A 59 14.18 5.17 13.24
N GLU A 60 14.18 5.06 11.90
CA GLU A 60 12.96 5.28 11.11
C GLU A 60 11.85 4.29 11.48
N ARG A 61 12.19 3.01 11.67
CA ARG A 61 11.24 1.98 12.12
C ARG A 61 10.63 2.35 13.47
N ASN A 62 11.46 2.72 14.45
CA ASN A 62 11.00 3.10 15.79
C ASN A 62 10.11 4.34 15.74
N ASN A 63 10.45 5.34 14.93
CA ASN A 63 9.64 6.53 14.75
C ASN A 63 8.30 6.23 14.09
N ARG A 64 8.24 5.30 13.12
CA ARG A 64 6.97 4.83 12.55
C ARG A 64 6.07 4.20 13.62
N ILE A 65 6.62 3.29 14.43
CA ILE A 65 5.88 2.62 15.52
C ILE A 65 5.37 3.65 16.54
N ARG A 66 6.21 4.62 16.94
CA ARG A 66 5.81 5.70 17.86
C ARG A 66 4.63 6.52 17.31
N ARG A 67 4.69 6.91 16.03
CA ARG A 67 3.60 7.65 15.36
C ARG A 67 2.31 6.83 15.31
N GLU A 68 2.38 5.53 15.02
CA GLU A 68 1.21 4.65 15.00
C GLU A 68 0.58 4.51 16.40
N LYS A 69 1.40 4.32 17.43
CA LYS A 69 0.93 4.28 18.82
C LYS A 69 0.25 5.59 19.25
N ALA A 70 0.85 6.74 18.91
CA ALA A 70 0.27 8.05 19.19
C ALA A 70 -1.08 8.26 18.49
N LYS A 71 -1.18 7.88 17.21
CA LYS A 71 -2.45 7.91 16.47
C LYS A 71 -3.53 7.04 17.12
N ASN A 72 -3.18 5.82 17.52
CA ASN A 72 -4.12 4.90 18.18
C ASN A 72 -4.57 5.44 19.54
N LYS A 73 -3.69 6.05 20.33
CA LYS A 73 -4.06 6.69 21.60
C LYS A 73 -5.06 7.82 21.38
N ASN A 74 -4.80 8.70 20.41
CA ASN A 74 -5.68 9.82 20.07
C ASN A 74 -7.05 9.35 19.54
N LEU A 75 -7.10 8.22 18.82
CA LEU A 75 -8.37 7.62 18.38
C LEU A 75 -9.16 7.05 19.56
N ARG A 76 -8.50 6.43 20.54
CA ARG A 76 -9.14 5.92 21.76
C ARG A 76 -9.69 7.05 22.63
N SER A 77 -8.93 8.13 22.81
CA SER A 77 -9.37 9.29 23.60
C SER A 77 -10.52 10.07 22.96
N LYS A 78 -10.73 9.96 21.64
CA LYS A 78 -11.90 10.54 20.95
C LYS A 78 -13.14 9.66 21.01
N LYS A 79 -12.99 8.39 21.40
CA LYS A 79 -14.07 7.40 21.44
C LYS A 79 -14.72 7.30 22.83
N ASN A 80 -13.96 7.66 23.86
CA ASN A 80 -14.47 7.94 25.20
C ASN A 80 -14.92 9.39 25.28
#